data_AF-A0A944Z3N9-F1
#
_entry.id   AF-A0A944Z3N9-F1
#
_cell.length_a   1.000
_cell.length_b   1.000
_cell.length_c   1.000
_cell.angle_alpha   90.00
_cell.angle_beta   90.00
_cell.angle_gamma   90.00
#
_symmetry.space_group_name_H-M   'P 1'
#
loop_
_entity.id
_entity.type
_entity.pdbx_description
1 polymer ?
#
loop_
_entity_poly.entity_id
_entity_poly.type
_entity_poly.pdbx_seq_one_letter_code
_entity_poly.pdbx_strand_id
1 'polypeptide(L)'
;MITKEFLEDICFISQHDHARVSLDLFLLLNEDLTQGLENSEELKYAIRNHDSGWIEYDKIPKTNKEGQVYTFQNMKTSLQEELWIKSISNSMFPYSSLLISEHFKILNSKSQRASSNSNSFTSSVDKVVKLNFGGEEIPSKDTKKFNVELGFLQITDLLSLILCRERLVSYDLIPSIKSLNDNMFNIELDKIGESVYKFPSGIFKAKENLIEIPYKMLSQELLLTPKKLKEEYRNSRVKYRQLALVC
;
A
#
# COMPACT_ATOMS: atom_id res chain seq x y z
N MET A 1 -7.78 -5.58 -3.60
CA MET A 1 -8.02 -4.91 -4.90
C MET A 1 -8.48 -3.47 -4.71
N ILE A 2 -7.98 -2.57 -5.56
CA ILE A 2 -8.44 -1.20 -5.75
C ILE A 2 -9.25 -1.14 -7.05
N THR A 3 -10.39 -0.44 -7.03
CA THR A 3 -11.22 -0.21 -8.21
C THR A 3 -11.38 1.28 -8.52
N LYS A 4 -11.50 1.60 -9.81
CA LYS A 4 -11.93 2.91 -10.32
C LYS A 4 -12.98 2.68 -11.40
N GLU A 5 -14.16 3.22 -11.20
CA GLU A 5 -15.27 3.12 -12.14
C GLU A 5 -15.22 4.26 -13.14
N PHE A 6 -15.49 3.94 -14.41
CA PHE A 6 -15.70 4.86 -15.53
C PHE A 6 -17.16 4.74 -15.99
N LEU A 7 -17.53 5.34 -17.12
CA LEU A 7 -18.91 5.26 -17.60
C LEU A 7 -19.32 3.83 -17.97
N GLU A 8 -18.49 3.15 -18.76
CA GLU A 8 -18.78 1.80 -19.30
C GLU A 8 -17.79 0.74 -18.80
N ASP A 9 -16.68 1.20 -18.20
CA ASP A 9 -15.56 0.37 -17.81
C ASP A 9 -15.26 0.45 -16.31
N ILE A 10 -14.54 -0.55 -15.81
CA ILE A 10 -13.97 -0.58 -14.47
C ILE A 10 -12.50 -0.98 -14.55
N CYS A 11 -11.68 -0.19 -13.86
CA CYS A 11 -10.26 -0.41 -13.70
C CYS A 11 -9.98 -1.15 -12.40
N PHE A 12 -9.15 -2.19 -12.49
CA PHE A 12 -8.70 -3.00 -11.37
C PHE A 12 -7.19 -2.87 -11.20
N ILE A 13 -6.76 -2.55 -9.98
CA ILE A 13 -5.36 -2.54 -9.56
C ILE A 13 -5.25 -3.50 -8.37
N SER A 14 -4.30 -4.43 -8.39
CA SER A 14 -4.11 -5.36 -7.26
C SER A 14 -3.47 -4.62 -6.08
N GLN A 15 -3.64 -5.11 -4.84
CA GLN A 15 -2.94 -4.52 -3.70
C GLN A 15 -1.42 -4.66 -3.84
N HIS A 16 -0.96 -5.78 -4.39
CA HIS A 16 0.46 -6.00 -4.63
C HIS A 16 1.05 -5.01 -5.65
N ASP A 17 0.25 -4.57 -6.62
CA ASP A 17 0.65 -3.55 -7.58
C ASP A 17 0.69 -2.15 -6.96
N HIS A 18 -0.22 -1.79 -6.04
CA HIS A 18 -0.07 -0.52 -5.32
C HIS A 18 1.18 -0.53 -4.43
N ALA A 19 1.49 -1.67 -3.79
CA ALA A 19 2.69 -1.81 -2.97
C ALA A 19 3.98 -1.66 -3.80
N ARG A 20 3.95 -2.05 -5.09
CA ARG A 20 5.02 -1.72 -6.03
C ARG A 20 5.17 -0.22 -6.22
N VAL A 21 4.06 0.49 -6.45
CA VAL A 21 4.06 1.95 -6.58
C VAL A 21 4.56 2.63 -5.29
N SER A 22 4.27 2.07 -4.11
CA SER A 22 4.84 2.56 -2.85
C SER A 22 6.37 2.52 -2.85
N LEU A 23 6.98 1.43 -3.36
CA LEU A 23 8.44 1.35 -3.48
C LEU A 23 8.95 2.32 -4.55
N ASP A 24 8.28 2.42 -5.70
CA ASP A 24 8.67 3.37 -6.76
C ASP A 24 8.72 4.80 -6.19
N LEU A 25 7.71 5.20 -5.41
CA LEU A 25 7.69 6.49 -4.72
C LEU A 25 8.86 6.65 -3.73
N PHE A 26 9.14 5.64 -2.91
CA PHE A 26 10.25 5.67 -1.95
C PHE A 26 11.60 5.89 -2.66
N LEU A 27 11.82 5.24 -3.79
CA LEU A 27 13.08 5.33 -4.54
C LEU A 27 13.27 6.68 -5.24
N LEU A 28 12.18 7.41 -5.50
CA LEU A 28 12.23 8.77 -6.07
C LEU A 28 12.52 9.84 -5.02
N LEU A 29 12.37 9.54 -3.72
CA LEU A 29 12.56 10.52 -2.65
C LEU A 29 13.99 11.06 -2.62
N ASN A 30 14.11 12.35 -2.31
CA ASN A 30 15.38 13.03 -2.15
C ASN A 30 16.28 12.31 -1.13
N GLU A 31 17.57 12.24 -1.43
CA GLU A 31 18.57 11.59 -0.57
C GLU A 31 18.68 12.26 0.80
N ASP A 32 18.43 13.57 0.90
CA ASP A 32 18.37 14.28 2.17
C ASP A 32 17.26 13.75 3.10
N LEU A 33 16.19 13.17 2.53
CA LEU A 33 15.09 12.54 3.27
C LEU A 33 15.47 11.14 3.73
N THR A 34 16.09 10.38 2.82
CA THR A 34 16.33 8.95 3.01
C THR A 34 17.69 8.63 3.61
N GLN A 35 18.56 9.62 3.79
CA GLN A 35 19.94 9.44 4.22
C GLN A 35 20.08 8.48 5.41
N GLY A 36 20.87 7.43 5.24
CA GLY A 36 21.08 6.36 6.23
C GLY A 36 20.06 5.22 6.19
N LEU A 37 19.05 5.31 5.32
CA LEU A 37 17.99 4.31 5.11
C LEU A 37 18.03 3.70 3.71
N GLU A 38 18.61 4.40 2.73
CA GLU A 38 18.62 4.01 1.31
C GLU A 38 19.28 2.66 1.02
N ASN A 39 20.08 2.14 1.96
CA ASN A 39 20.74 0.84 1.87
C ASN A 39 20.02 -0.28 2.63
N SER A 40 18.89 0.01 3.30
CA SER A 40 18.11 -1.03 3.97
C SER A 40 17.26 -1.79 2.95
N GLU A 41 17.72 -3.01 2.62
CA GLU A 41 16.98 -3.94 1.78
C GLU A 41 15.71 -4.44 2.48
N GLU A 42 15.73 -4.54 3.82
CA GLU A 42 14.57 -4.94 4.61
C GLU A 42 13.47 -3.88 4.58
N LEU A 43 13.81 -2.58 4.62
CA LEU A 43 12.83 -1.50 4.46
C LEU A 43 12.23 -1.54 3.05
N LYS A 44 13.08 -1.58 2.00
CA LYS A 44 12.61 -1.66 0.61
C LYS A 44 11.70 -2.87 0.40
N TYR A 45 12.08 -4.02 0.95
CA TYR A 45 11.28 -5.23 0.90
C TYR A 45 9.93 -5.03 1.61
N ALA A 46 9.93 -4.44 2.81
CA ALA A 46 8.71 -4.17 3.57
C ALA A 46 7.75 -3.29 2.77
N ILE A 47 8.24 -2.18 2.21
CA ILE A 47 7.47 -1.27 1.35
C ILE A 47 6.89 -2.01 0.14
N ARG A 48 7.72 -2.77 -0.57
CA ARG A 48 7.32 -3.47 -1.79
C ARG A 48 6.32 -4.60 -1.58
N ASN A 49 6.35 -5.24 -0.40
CA ASN A 49 5.65 -6.51 -0.14
C ASN A 49 4.67 -6.46 1.04
N HIS A 50 4.38 -5.27 1.60
CA HIS A 50 3.46 -5.14 2.74
C HIS A 50 2.10 -5.79 2.46
N ASP A 51 1.61 -5.75 1.21
CA ASP A 51 0.36 -6.40 0.79
C ASP A 51 0.54 -7.72 0.02
N SER A 52 1.65 -8.43 0.21
CA SER A 52 1.90 -9.74 -0.44
C SER A 52 0.86 -10.82 -0.13
N GLY A 53 0.17 -10.75 1.01
CA GLY A 53 -0.92 -11.66 1.36
C GLY A 53 -2.10 -11.62 0.38
N TRP A 54 -2.27 -10.51 -0.33
CA TRP A 54 -3.34 -10.29 -1.30
C TRP A 54 -3.08 -10.91 -2.67
N ILE A 55 -1.85 -11.33 -2.99
CA ILE A 55 -1.49 -11.80 -4.35
C ILE A 55 -2.47 -12.86 -4.85
N GLU A 56 -2.76 -13.87 -4.02
CA GLU A 56 -3.73 -14.92 -4.38
C GLU A 56 -5.18 -14.42 -4.41
N TYR A 57 -5.53 -13.52 -3.48
CA TYR A 57 -6.87 -12.96 -3.41
C TYR A 57 -7.18 -12.08 -4.64
N ASP A 58 -6.22 -11.31 -5.13
CA ASP A 58 -6.42 -10.36 -6.23
C ASP A 58 -6.25 -10.98 -7.63
N LYS A 59 -5.97 -12.29 -7.74
CA LYS A 59 -5.95 -13.01 -9.04
C LYS A 59 -7.25 -12.90 -9.82
N ILE A 60 -8.38 -12.70 -9.14
CA ILE A 60 -9.70 -12.53 -9.75
C ILE A 60 -10.53 -11.53 -8.92
N PRO A 61 -11.24 -10.58 -9.55
CA PRO A 61 -12.21 -9.75 -8.85
C PRO A 61 -13.37 -10.60 -8.35
N LYS A 62 -13.95 -10.20 -7.22
CA LYS A 62 -15.08 -10.88 -6.58
C LYS A 62 -16.20 -9.88 -6.43
N THR A 63 -17.42 -10.25 -6.79
CA THR A 63 -18.59 -9.37 -6.70
C THR A 63 -19.67 -9.98 -5.80
N ASN A 64 -20.52 -9.13 -5.22
CA ASN A 64 -21.78 -9.57 -4.60
C ASN A 64 -22.87 -9.76 -5.68
N LYS A 65 -24.11 -10.04 -5.25
CA LYS A 65 -25.23 -10.29 -6.19
C LYS A 65 -25.64 -9.03 -6.96
N GLU A 66 -25.35 -7.87 -6.38
CA GLU A 66 -25.64 -6.54 -6.93
C GLU A 66 -24.52 -6.03 -7.85
N GLY A 67 -23.48 -6.83 -8.10
CA GLY A 67 -22.34 -6.44 -8.95
C GLY A 67 -21.30 -5.57 -8.27
N GLN A 68 -21.43 -5.28 -6.97
CA GLN A 68 -20.43 -4.54 -6.23
C GLN A 68 -19.17 -5.37 -6.03
N VAL A 69 -18.01 -4.82 -6.41
CA VAL A 69 -16.71 -5.48 -6.22
C VAL A 69 -16.31 -5.47 -4.74
N TYR A 70 -15.87 -6.61 -4.23
CA TYR A 70 -15.22 -6.70 -2.93
C TYR A 70 -13.82 -6.10 -3.00
N THR A 71 -13.66 -4.96 -2.34
CA THR A 71 -12.41 -4.24 -2.10
C THR A 71 -12.05 -4.34 -0.63
N PHE A 72 -10.86 -3.82 -0.27
CA PHE A 72 -10.49 -3.64 1.14
C PHE A 72 -11.61 -2.92 1.92
N GLN A 73 -12.28 -1.95 1.32
CA GLN A 73 -13.25 -1.11 2.02
C GLN A 73 -14.59 -1.79 2.33
N ASN A 74 -14.98 -2.88 1.69
CA ASN A 74 -16.32 -3.47 1.90
C ASN A 74 -16.29 -4.99 2.17
N MET A 75 -15.12 -5.61 2.19
CA MET A 75 -14.99 -6.99 2.62
C MET A 75 -15.11 -7.17 4.13
N LYS A 76 -15.25 -8.42 4.57
CA LYS A 76 -15.30 -8.79 5.99
C LYS A 76 -13.98 -8.48 6.70
N THR A 77 -14.04 -7.90 7.89
CA THR A 77 -12.85 -7.56 8.70
C THR A 77 -11.96 -8.77 8.97
N SER A 78 -12.54 -9.93 9.30
CA SER A 78 -11.76 -11.16 9.54
C SER A 78 -10.91 -11.58 8.34
N LEU A 79 -11.37 -11.32 7.13
CA LEU A 79 -10.63 -11.62 5.90
C LEU A 79 -9.53 -10.58 5.63
N GLN A 80 -9.74 -9.31 6.01
CA GLN A 80 -8.66 -8.30 5.98
C GLN A 80 -7.52 -8.72 6.92
N GLU A 81 -7.87 -9.09 8.16
CA GLU A 81 -6.92 -9.53 9.18
C GLU A 81 -6.15 -10.79 8.74
N GLU A 82 -6.84 -11.77 8.14
CA GLU A 82 -6.21 -12.96 7.56
C GLU A 82 -5.18 -12.60 6.49
N LEU A 83 -5.54 -11.70 5.55
CA LEU A 83 -4.65 -11.29 4.47
C LEU A 83 -3.46 -10.47 4.98
N TRP A 84 -3.65 -9.61 5.97
CA TRP A 84 -2.58 -8.89 6.66
C TRP A 84 -1.61 -9.84 7.37
N ILE A 85 -2.13 -10.79 8.15
CA ILE A 85 -1.31 -11.81 8.81
C ILE A 85 -0.52 -12.62 7.78
N LYS A 86 -1.14 -12.96 6.64
CA LYS A 86 -0.48 -13.65 5.55
C LYS A 86 0.66 -12.85 4.94
N SER A 87 0.53 -11.54 4.77
CA SER A 87 1.65 -10.70 4.31
C SER A 87 2.83 -10.71 5.28
N ILE A 88 2.56 -10.63 6.59
CA ILE A 88 3.60 -10.70 7.62
C ILE A 88 4.29 -12.07 7.58
N SER A 89 3.52 -13.15 7.50
CA SER A 89 4.06 -14.52 7.43
C SER A 89 4.86 -14.80 6.15
N ASN A 90 4.52 -14.15 5.04
CA ASN A 90 5.22 -14.31 3.76
C ASN A 90 6.46 -13.41 3.62
N SER A 91 6.78 -12.64 4.67
CA SER A 91 7.95 -11.75 4.63
C SER A 91 9.24 -12.56 4.64
N MET A 92 10.12 -12.28 3.67
CA MET A 92 11.40 -12.96 3.53
C MET A 92 12.41 -12.57 4.62
N PHE A 93 12.34 -11.33 5.10
CA PHE A 93 13.20 -10.83 6.17
C PHE A 93 12.40 -10.70 7.48
N PRO A 94 12.92 -11.21 8.61
CA PRO A 94 12.27 -11.06 9.92
C PRO A 94 12.01 -9.59 10.26
N TYR A 95 12.98 -8.70 10.01
CA TYR A 95 12.82 -7.27 10.26
C TYR A 95 11.74 -6.62 9.40
N SER A 96 11.63 -6.97 8.11
CA SER A 96 10.52 -6.50 7.26
C SER A 96 9.18 -6.95 7.80
N SER A 97 9.10 -8.19 8.32
CA SER A 97 7.87 -8.70 8.93
C SER A 97 7.46 -7.88 10.16
N LEU A 98 8.43 -7.41 10.95
CA LEU A 98 8.19 -6.51 12.09
C LEU A 98 7.64 -5.16 11.62
N LEU A 99 8.25 -4.52 10.61
CA LEU A 99 7.76 -3.25 10.04
C LEU A 99 6.33 -3.36 9.50
N ILE A 100 6.05 -4.40 8.69
CA ILE A 100 4.72 -4.66 8.13
C ILE A 100 3.71 -4.91 9.26
N SER A 101 4.12 -5.64 10.30
CA SER A 101 3.26 -5.95 11.44
C SER A 101 2.80 -4.71 12.20
N GLU A 102 3.71 -3.78 12.47
CA GLU A 102 3.38 -2.55 13.20
C GLU A 102 2.57 -1.59 12.33
N HIS A 103 2.84 -1.54 11.03
CA HIS A 103 2.00 -0.82 10.06
C HIS A 103 0.55 -1.31 10.12
N PHE A 104 0.31 -2.62 10.08
CA PHE A 104 -1.05 -3.18 10.14
C PHE A 104 -1.72 -3.05 11.51
N LYS A 105 -0.98 -3.10 12.62
CA LYS A 105 -1.53 -2.78 13.94
C LYS A 105 -2.07 -1.36 13.99
N ILE A 106 -1.36 -0.40 13.39
CA ILE A 106 -1.78 1.00 13.31
C ILE A 106 -3.01 1.17 12.40
N LEU A 107 -3.05 0.48 11.25
CA LEU A 107 -4.24 0.51 10.38
C LEU A 107 -5.47 -0.12 11.08
N ASN A 108 -5.28 -1.25 11.76
CA ASN A 108 -6.34 -1.92 12.51
C ASN A 108 -6.89 -1.02 13.62
N SER A 109 -6.02 -0.38 14.41
CA SER A 109 -6.44 0.49 15.52
C SER A 109 -7.16 1.76 15.07
N LYS A 110 -6.82 2.31 13.91
CA LYS A 110 -7.50 3.47 13.30
C LYS A 110 -8.80 3.10 12.59
N SER A 111 -9.05 1.81 12.32
CA SER A 111 -10.26 1.40 11.63
C SER A 111 -11.48 1.55 12.55
N GLN A 112 -12.55 2.20 12.08
CA GLN A 112 -13.85 2.24 12.77
C GLN A 112 -14.48 0.83 12.93
N ARG A 113 -13.85 -0.18 12.31
CA ARG A 113 -14.22 -1.61 12.34
C ARG A 113 -13.39 -2.41 13.34
N ALA A 114 -12.50 -1.75 14.08
CA ALA A 114 -11.80 -2.34 15.21
C ALA A 114 -12.88 -2.85 16.18
N SER A 115 -13.14 -4.14 16.09
CA SER A 115 -14.07 -4.81 17.00
C SER A 115 -13.50 -4.77 18.41
N SER A 116 -14.31 -5.12 19.41
CA SER A 116 -13.85 -5.44 20.77
C SER A 116 -12.73 -6.52 20.83
N ASN A 117 -12.33 -7.11 19.69
CA ASN A 117 -11.28 -8.11 19.54
C ASN A 117 -9.94 -7.56 19.01
N SER A 118 -9.66 -6.25 19.04
CA SER A 118 -8.35 -5.68 18.63
C SER A 118 -7.14 -6.36 19.31
N ASN A 119 -7.32 -6.81 20.56
CA ASN A 119 -6.34 -7.59 21.31
C ASN A 119 -6.04 -8.97 20.68
N SER A 120 -7.03 -9.60 20.02
CA SER A 120 -6.87 -10.89 19.35
C SER A 120 -6.06 -10.78 18.06
N PHE A 121 -6.27 -9.71 17.28
CA PHE A 121 -5.47 -9.45 16.07
C PHE A 121 -4.00 -9.19 16.44
N THR A 122 -3.76 -8.27 17.37
CA THR A 122 -2.41 -7.93 17.85
C THR A 122 -1.66 -9.17 18.34
N SER A 123 -2.33 -10.02 19.14
CA SER A 123 -1.76 -11.27 19.64
C SER A 123 -1.40 -12.26 18.52
N SER A 124 -2.23 -12.33 17.47
CA SER A 124 -1.98 -13.21 16.30
C SER A 124 -0.79 -12.70 15.49
N VAL A 125 -0.72 -11.39 15.28
CA VAL A 125 0.40 -10.72 14.61
C VAL A 125 1.71 -10.97 15.38
N ASP A 126 1.72 -10.76 16.70
CA ASP A 126 2.92 -10.97 17.53
C ASP A 126 3.43 -12.41 17.48
N LYS A 127 2.53 -13.40 17.39
CA LYS A 127 2.91 -14.80 17.22
C LYS A 127 3.62 -15.03 15.87
N VAL A 128 3.09 -14.48 14.78
CA VAL A 128 3.70 -14.64 13.45
C VAL A 128 5.05 -13.94 13.37
N VAL A 129 5.19 -12.75 13.94
CA VAL A 129 6.49 -12.06 14.04
C VAL A 129 7.49 -12.94 14.82
N LYS A 130 7.12 -13.44 15.99
CA LYS A 130 8.00 -14.35 16.77
C LYS A 130 8.44 -15.59 15.99
N LEU A 131 7.53 -16.17 15.20
CA LEU A 131 7.86 -17.31 14.34
C LEU A 131 8.85 -16.93 13.24
N ASN A 132 8.67 -15.78 12.59
CA ASN A 132 9.58 -15.30 11.55
C ASN A 132 10.99 -15.03 12.08
N PHE A 133 11.13 -14.59 13.33
CA PHE A 133 12.44 -14.40 13.98
C PHE A 133 13.09 -15.72 14.43
N GLY A 134 12.37 -16.85 14.44
CA GLY A 134 12.99 -18.16 14.67
C GLY A 134 13.72 -18.32 16.01
N GLY A 135 13.40 -17.51 17.02
CA GLY A 135 14.09 -17.49 18.32
C GLY A 135 15.21 -16.44 18.43
N GLU A 136 15.51 -15.70 17.36
CA GLU A 136 16.37 -14.52 17.41
C GLU A 136 15.72 -13.37 18.20
N GLU A 137 16.57 -12.46 18.68
CA GLU A 137 16.11 -11.26 19.38
C GLU A 137 15.31 -10.34 18.44
N ILE A 138 14.11 -9.97 18.85
CA ILE A 138 13.28 -9.01 18.12
C ILE A 138 13.78 -7.60 18.45
N PRO A 139 14.21 -6.79 17.46
CA PRO A 139 14.69 -5.44 17.71
C PRO A 139 13.66 -4.56 18.42
N SER A 140 14.17 -3.63 19.24
CA SER A 140 13.30 -2.64 19.89
C SER A 140 12.63 -1.73 18.86
N LYS A 141 11.33 -1.55 19.04
CA LYS A 141 10.49 -0.65 18.23
C LYS A 141 10.58 0.81 18.68
N ASP A 142 11.11 1.05 19.87
CA ASP A 142 11.21 2.39 20.47
C ASP A 142 12.45 3.16 19.99
N THR A 143 13.12 2.68 18.94
CA THR A 143 14.26 3.36 18.35
C THR A 143 13.83 4.43 17.35
N LYS A 144 14.60 5.52 17.26
CA LYS A 144 14.37 6.56 16.25
C LYS A 144 14.39 5.99 14.83
N LYS A 145 15.33 5.09 14.55
CA LYS A 145 15.48 4.45 13.24
C LYS A 145 14.23 3.66 12.86
N PHE A 146 13.75 2.76 13.74
CA PHE A 146 12.54 1.97 13.49
C PHE A 146 11.33 2.86 13.20
N ASN A 147 11.13 3.92 14.00
CA ASN A 147 10.00 4.83 13.81
C ASN A 147 10.06 5.59 12.48
N VAL A 148 11.25 6.00 12.04
CA VAL A 148 11.44 6.66 10.73
C VAL A 148 11.18 5.67 9.58
N GLU A 149 11.71 4.45 9.65
CA GLU A 149 11.50 3.40 8.65
C GLU A 149 10.01 3.02 8.52
N LEU A 150 9.32 2.85 9.65
CA LEU A 150 7.88 2.62 9.69
C LEU A 150 7.10 3.80 9.10
N GLY A 151 7.56 5.04 9.35
CA GLY A 151 6.99 6.24 8.76
C GLY A 151 7.07 6.25 7.23
N PHE A 152 8.21 5.85 6.66
CA PHE A 152 8.38 5.73 5.20
C PHE A 152 7.45 4.67 4.59
N LEU A 153 7.29 3.52 5.25
CA LEU A 153 6.30 2.52 4.83
C LEU A 153 4.88 3.09 4.82
N GLN A 154 4.47 3.77 5.88
CA GLN A 154 3.12 4.33 6.01
C GLN A 154 2.82 5.43 4.98
N ILE A 155 3.75 6.36 4.77
CA ILE A 155 3.52 7.48 3.87
C ILE A 155 3.50 7.04 2.41
N THR A 156 4.38 6.10 2.03
CA THR A 156 4.43 5.60 0.64
C THR A 156 3.26 4.67 0.33
N ASP A 157 2.76 3.89 1.30
CA ASP A 157 1.47 3.20 1.19
C ASP A 157 0.34 4.22 0.92
N LEU A 158 0.19 5.24 1.77
CA LEU A 158 -0.86 6.25 1.62
C LEU A 158 -0.80 6.97 0.26
N LEU A 159 0.39 7.46 -0.14
CA LEU A 159 0.57 8.14 -1.42
C LEU A 159 0.24 7.21 -2.60
N SER A 160 0.67 5.95 -2.54
CA SER A 160 0.35 4.97 -3.58
C SER A 160 -1.17 4.75 -3.70
N LEU A 161 -1.90 4.70 -2.58
CA LEU A 161 -3.35 4.57 -2.55
C LEU A 161 -4.04 5.79 -3.16
N ILE A 162 -3.55 7.00 -2.85
CA ILE A 162 -4.04 8.26 -3.45
C ILE A 162 -3.89 8.23 -4.97
N LEU A 163 -2.68 7.91 -5.46
CA LEU A 163 -2.36 7.89 -6.88
C LEU A 163 -3.07 6.76 -7.63
N CYS A 164 -3.20 5.57 -7.04
CA CYS A 164 -3.92 4.45 -7.65
C CYS A 164 -5.41 4.75 -7.79
N ARG A 165 -6.03 5.37 -6.77
CA ARG A 165 -7.46 5.71 -6.75
C ARG A 165 -7.79 7.01 -7.49
N GLU A 166 -6.79 7.87 -7.68
CA GLU A 166 -6.94 9.27 -8.10
C GLU A 166 -7.98 10.04 -7.27
N ARG A 167 -8.11 9.71 -5.99
CA ARG A 167 -9.00 10.42 -5.06
C ARG A 167 -8.19 11.44 -4.30
N LEU A 168 -8.60 12.70 -4.37
CA LEU A 168 -8.06 13.74 -3.51
C LEU A 168 -8.36 13.37 -2.05
N VAL A 169 -7.34 13.46 -1.21
CA VAL A 169 -7.44 13.32 0.24
C VAL A 169 -7.19 14.70 0.82
N SER A 170 -7.89 15.09 1.89
CA SER A 170 -7.63 16.36 2.57
C SER A 170 -6.16 16.43 2.96
N TYR A 171 -5.50 17.57 2.72
CA TYR A 171 -4.07 17.74 3.01
C TYR A 171 -3.73 17.40 4.47
N ASP A 172 -4.64 17.71 5.40
CA ASP A 172 -4.50 17.44 6.84
C ASP A 172 -4.38 15.95 7.20
N LEU A 173 -4.65 15.05 6.24
CA LEU A 173 -4.58 13.60 6.43
C LEU A 173 -3.30 12.98 5.86
N ILE A 174 -2.47 13.75 5.14
CA ILE A 174 -1.16 13.30 4.67
C ILE A 174 -0.12 13.66 5.73
N PRO A 175 0.47 12.69 6.46
CA PRO A 175 1.45 12.99 7.48
C PRO A 175 2.76 13.47 6.84
N SER A 176 3.46 14.37 7.54
CA SER A 176 4.80 14.81 7.15
C SER A 176 5.81 13.66 7.22
N ILE A 177 6.82 13.70 6.35
CA ILE A 177 7.99 12.79 6.42
C ILE A 177 8.94 13.32 7.49
N LYS A 178 9.36 12.42 8.39
CA LYS A 178 10.42 12.70 9.36
C LYS A 178 11.70 11.98 8.95
N SER A 179 12.78 12.71 8.73
CA SER A 179 14.11 12.14 8.43
C SER A 179 14.84 11.67 9.70
N LEU A 180 15.93 10.92 9.53
CA LEU A 180 16.82 10.56 10.64
C LEU A 180 17.49 11.77 11.31
N ASN A 181 17.57 12.93 10.64
CA ASN A 181 18.14 14.16 11.19
C ASN A 181 17.07 15.07 11.84
N ASP A 182 15.87 14.56 12.10
CA ASP A 182 14.72 15.30 12.64
C ASP A 182 14.17 16.42 11.75
N ASN A 183 14.66 16.55 10.51
CA ASN A 183 14.03 17.41 9.52
C ASN A 183 12.65 16.85 9.16
N MET A 184 11.66 17.72 9.20
CA MET A 184 10.25 17.44 8.89
C MET A 184 9.91 18.03 7.52
N PHE A 185 9.28 17.22 6.68
CA PHE A 185 8.89 17.62 5.33
C PHE A 185 7.40 17.40 5.15
N ASN A 186 6.67 18.50 4.97
CA ASN A 186 5.25 18.43 4.70
C ASN A 186 5.03 17.97 3.26
N ILE A 187 4.13 17.01 3.08
CA ILE A 187 3.73 16.57 1.75
C ILE A 187 2.41 17.24 1.43
N GLU A 188 2.43 18.07 0.39
CA GLU A 188 1.25 18.56 -0.29
C GLU A 188 1.19 17.86 -1.65
N LEU A 189 -0.02 17.54 -2.11
CA LEU A 189 -0.21 16.79 -3.35
C LEU A 189 -1.37 17.38 -4.14
N ASP A 190 -1.04 18.05 -5.24
CA ASP A 190 -2.04 18.68 -6.12
C ASP A 190 -2.16 17.92 -7.43
N LYS A 191 -3.38 17.52 -7.79
CA LYS A 191 -3.65 17.02 -9.15
C LYS A 191 -3.84 18.23 -10.08
N ILE A 192 -2.83 18.52 -10.90
CA ILE A 192 -2.79 19.69 -11.80
C ILE A 192 -3.11 19.36 -13.26
N GLY A 193 -3.32 18.08 -13.58
CA GLY A 193 -3.71 17.59 -14.90
C GLY A 193 -4.26 16.17 -14.81
N GLU A 194 -4.67 15.57 -15.94
CA GLU A 194 -5.28 14.23 -15.93
C GLU A 194 -4.38 13.16 -15.31
N SER A 195 -3.08 13.25 -15.56
CA SER A 195 -2.05 12.32 -15.06
C SER A 195 -0.81 13.06 -14.53
N VAL A 196 -0.99 14.27 -14.01
CA VAL A 196 0.11 15.11 -13.50
C VAL A 196 -0.19 15.52 -12.06
N TYR A 197 0.75 15.21 -11.18
CA TYR A 197 0.68 15.48 -9.75
C TYR A 197 1.85 16.37 -9.33
N LYS A 198 1.55 17.49 -8.69
CA LYS A 198 2.55 18.42 -8.17
C LYS A 198 2.81 18.14 -6.69
N PHE A 199 4.08 18.06 -6.34
CA PHE A 199 4.61 17.93 -4.99
C PHE A 199 5.43 19.18 -4.62
N PRO A 200 5.67 19.44 -3.33
CA PRO A 200 6.63 20.44 -2.90
C PRO A 200 8.03 20.16 -3.44
N SER A 201 8.78 21.24 -3.71
CA SER A 201 10.18 21.14 -4.10
C SER A 201 11.01 20.48 -2.99
N GLY A 202 11.96 19.63 -3.39
CA GLY A 202 12.85 18.91 -2.47
C GLY A 202 12.32 17.57 -1.96
N ILE A 203 11.08 17.19 -2.30
CA ILE A 203 10.53 15.86 -1.98
C ILE A 203 11.19 14.76 -2.83
N PHE A 204 11.34 15.00 -4.13
CA PHE A 204 11.98 14.04 -5.06
C PHE A 204 13.38 14.47 -5.48
N LYS A 205 14.20 13.49 -5.88
CA LYS A 205 15.57 13.73 -6.41
C LYS A 205 15.55 14.55 -7.71
N ALA A 206 14.59 14.26 -8.60
CA ALA A 206 14.41 14.97 -9.85
C ALA A 206 13.18 15.88 -9.82
N LYS A 207 13.21 16.96 -10.62
CA LYS A 207 12.09 17.90 -10.76
C LYS A 207 10.89 17.28 -11.47
N GLU A 208 11.14 16.31 -12.34
CA GLU A 208 10.13 15.59 -13.10
C GLU A 208 10.42 14.09 -12.94
N ASN A 209 9.42 13.35 -12.50
CA ASN A 209 9.50 11.91 -12.29
C ASN A 209 8.30 11.25 -12.96
N LEU A 210 8.45 9.97 -13.29
CA LEU A 210 7.41 9.17 -13.90
C LEU A 210 7.23 7.89 -13.09
N ILE A 211 5.98 7.55 -12.78
CA ILE A 211 5.62 6.25 -12.22
C ILE A 211 4.61 5.54 -13.12
N GLU A 212 4.61 4.22 -13.07
CA GLU A 212 3.69 3.39 -13.85
C GLU A 212 2.81 2.53 -12.95
N ILE A 213 1.50 2.75 -13.04
CA ILE A 213 0.50 2.00 -12.30
C ILE A 213 -0.05 0.91 -13.24
N PRO A 214 0.16 -0.38 -12.94
CA PRO A 214 -0.36 -1.46 -13.75
C PRO A 214 -1.84 -1.66 -13.39
N TYR A 215 -2.66 -1.94 -14.40
CA TYR A 215 -4.08 -2.16 -14.20
C TYR A 215 -4.68 -3.06 -15.26
N LYS A 216 -5.88 -3.59 -14.97
CA LYS A 216 -6.74 -4.27 -15.94
C LYS A 216 -8.03 -3.49 -16.09
N MET A 217 -8.45 -3.26 -17.33
CA MET A 217 -9.71 -2.59 -17.65
C MET A 217 -10.69 -3.61 -18.23
N LEU A 218 -11.91 -3.63 -17.71
CA LEU A 218 -12.99 -4.50 -18.18
C LEU A 218 -14.30 -3.72 -18.23
N SER A 219 -15.26 -4.17 -19.04
CA SER A 219 -16.61 -3.62 -19.06
C SER A 219 -17.32 -3.83 -17.71
N GLN A 220 -18.06 -2.82 -17.26
CA GLN A 220 -18.88 -2.90 -16.05
C GLN A 220 -20.01 -3.93 -16.15
N GLU A 221 -20.50 -4.24 -17.35
CA GLU A 221 -21.57 -5.23 -17.54
C GLU A 221 -21.17 -6.63 -17.01
N LEU A 222 -19.86 -6.91 -16.98
CA LEU A 222 -19.32 -8.17 -16.46
C LEU A 222 -19.53 -8.32 -14.96
N LEU A 223 -19.72 -7.23 -14.20
CA LEU A 223 -19.86 -7.27 -12.74
C LEU A 223 -21.05 -8.10 -12.26
N LEU A 224 -22.11 -8.16 -13.07
CA LEU A 224 -23.31 -8.98 -12.83
C LEU A 224 -23.16 -10.45 -13.27
N THR A 225 -22.04 -10.81 -13.92
CA THR A 225 -21.79 -12.16 -14.42
C THR A 225 -20.45 -12.72 -13.90
N PRO A 226 -20.35 -13.10 -12.61
CA PRO A 226 -19.08 -13.43 -11.94
C PRO A 226 -18.21 -14.48 -12.66
N LYS A 227 -18.84 -15.46 -13.32
CA LYS A 227 -18.11 -16.47 -14.11
C LYS A 227 -17.41 -15.85 -15.32
N LYS A 228 -18.10 -15.00 -16.08
CA LYS A 228 -17.53 -14.29 -17.24
C LYS A 228 -16.49 -13.28 -16.80
N LEU A 229 -16.78 -12.48 -15.76
CA LEU A 229 -15.82 -11.55 -15.18
C LEU A 229 -14.49 -12.23 -14.83
N LYS A 230 -14.55 -13.41 -14.21
CA LYS A 230 -13.37 -14.20 -13.85
C LYS A 230 -12.55 -14.61 -15.08
N GLU A 231 -13.20 -15.06 -16.14
CA GLU A 231 -12.57 -15.49 -17.38
C GLU A 231 -11.92 -14.32 -18.11
N GLU A 232 -12.69 -13.25 -18.33
CA GLU A 232 -12.21 -12.03 -18.97
C GLU A 232 -11.07 -11.37 -18.19
N TYR A 233 -11.15 -11.31 -16.86
CA TYR A 233 -10.07 -10.77 -16.05
C TYR A 233 -8.77 -11.56 -16.22
N ARG A 234 -8.83 -12.89 -16.30
CA ARG A 234 -7.63 -13.72 -16.50
C ARG A 234 -7.02 -13.51 -17.88
N ASN A 235 -7.85 -13.40 -18.90
CA ASN A 235 -7.43 -13.24 -20.30
C ASN A 235 -7.06 -11.80 -20.65
N SER A 236 -7.51 -10.82 -19.86
CA SER A 236 -7.22 -9.40 -20.09
C SER A 236 -5.73 -9.11 -19.91
N ARG A 237 -5.23 -8.28 -20.83
CA ARG A 237 -3.86 -7.77 -20.78
C ARG A 237 -3.74 -6.73 -19.67
N VAL A 238 -2.60 -6.76 -18.98
CA VAL A 238 -2.21 -5.66 -18.09
C VAL A 238 -1.87 -4.45 -18.95
N LYS A 239 -2.47 -3.31 -18.61
CA LYS A 239 -2.16 -1.99 -19.15
C LYS A 239 -1.38 -1.20 -18.10
N TYR A 240 -0.75 -0.11 -18.51
CA TYR A 240 0.04 0.75 -17.63
C TYR A 240 -0.46 2.18 -17.77
N ARG A 241 -0.73 2.83 -16.63
CA ARG A 241 -1.05 4.25 -16.55
C ARG A 241 0.19 4.98 -16.05
N GLN A 242 0.68 5.89 -16.87
CA GLN A 242 1.80 6.75 -16.53
C GLN A 242 1.30 7.98 -15.79
N LEU A 243 1.91 8.28 -14.64
CA LEU A 243 1.67 9.51 -13.89
C LEU A 243 2.99 10.30 -13.80
N ALA A 244 2.94 11.57 -14.19
CA ALA A 244 4.04 12.50 -13.99
C ALA A 244 3.95 13.11 -12.59
N LEU A 245 5.06 13.06 -11.85
CA LEU A 245 5.21 13.67 -10.53
C LEU A 245 6.21 14.82 -10.64
N VAL A 246 5.75 16.05 -10.43
CA VAL A 246 6.54 17.27 -10.65
C VAL A 246 6.72 18.06 -9.35
N CYS A 247 7.86 18.74 -9.20
CA CYS A 247 8.26 19.50 -8.02
C CYS A 247 8.54 20.98 -8.29
#